data_AF-O97735-F1
#
_entry.id   AF-O97735-F1
#
_cell.length_a   1.000
_cell.length_b   1.000
_cell.length_c   1.000
_cell.angle_alpha   90.00
_cell.angle_beta   90.00
_cell.angle_gamma   90.00
#
_symmetry.space_group_name_H-M   'P 1'
#
loop_
_entity.id
_entity.type
_entity.pdbx_description
1 polymer ?
#
loop_
_entity_poly.entity_id
_entity_poly.type
_entity_poly.pdbx_seq_one_letter_code
_entity_poly.pdbx_strand_id
1 'polypeptide(L)' 'RRYRLPTAVDQSALSCSLSADGMLTFSGPKIVDPSHSERPIPVSR' A
#
# COMPACT_ATOMS: atom_id res chain seq x y z
N ARG A 1 -2.84 -19.17 6.06
CA ARG A 1 -2.52 -19.25 4.59
C ARG A 1 -1.29 -18.39 4.34
N ARG A 2 -0.42 -18.74 3.38
CA ARG A 2 0.82 -17.99 3.11
C ARG A 2 0.81 -17.48 1.67
N TYR A 3 0.92 -16.17 1.50
CA TYR A 3 0.96 -15.48 0.21
C TYR A 3 2.26 -14.68 0.12
N ARG A 4 2.88 -14.66 -1.07
CA ARG A 4 4.05 -13.82 -1.35
C ARG A 4 3.57 -12.56 -2.07
N LEU A 5 3.82 -11.40 -1.48
CA LEU A 5 3.49 -10.13 -2.10
C LEU A 5 4.54 -9.77 -3.17
N PRO A 6 4.15 -9.05 -4.23
CA PRO A 6 5.09 -8.45 -5.16
C PRO A 6 6.05 -7.50 -4.43
N THR A 7 7.30 -7.44 -4.86
CA THR A 7 8.31 -6.52 -4.29
C THR A 7 7.98 -5.05 -4.51
N ALA A 8 7.15 -4.76 -5.52
CA ALA A 8 6.68 -3.42 -5.84
C ALA A 8 5.51 -2.95 -4.96
N VAL A 9 5.08 -3.73 -3.96
CA VAL A 9 4.05 -3.28 -2.99
C VAL A 9 4.75 -2.59 -1.82
N ASP A 10 4.25 -1.43 -1.42
CA ASP A 10 4.72 -0.73 -0.23
C ASP A 10 4.25 -1.48 1.02
N GLN A 11 5.20 -2.11 1.72
CA GLN A 11 4.92 -2.90 2.92
C GLN A 11 4.62 -2.04 4.14
N SER A 12 4.96 -0.75 4.12
CA SER A 12 4.68 0.16 5.23
C SER A 12 3.24 0.67 5.22
N ALA A 13 2.56 0.59 4.08
CA ALA A 13 1.21 1.11 3.85
C ALA A 13 0.18 -0.01 3.61
N LEU A 14 0.36 -1.18 4.24
CA LEU A 14 -0.56 -2.31 4.13
C LEU A 14 -1.87 -2.05 4.90
N SER A 15 -2.97 -2.56 4.35
CA SER A 15 -4.31 -2.48 4.94
C SER A 15 -4.97 -3.86 4.98
N CYS A 16 -5.75 -4.11 6.02
CA CYS A 16 -6.56 -5.31 6.18
C CYS A 16 -7.98 -4.96 6.66
N SER A 17 -8.97 -5.60 6.03
CA SER A 17 -10.37 -5.47 6.42
C SER A 17 -11.10 -6.79 6.25
N LEU A 18 -12.06 -7.05 7.14
CA LEU A 18 -12.92 -8.23 7.10
C LEU A 18 -14.35 -7.75 6.85
N SER A 19 -14.96 -8.20 5.77
CA SER A 19 -16.37 -7.93 5.49
C SER A 19 -17.29 -8.80 6.36
N ALA A 20 -18.54 -8.36 6.49
CA ALA A 20 -19.54 -9.05 7.32
C ALA A 20 -19.88 -10.47 6.84
N ASP A 21 -19.65 -10.76 5.55
CA ASP A 21 -19.80 -12.09 4.95
C ASP A 21 -18.57 -13.00 5.17
N GLY A 22 -17.55 -12.51 5.88
CA GLY A 22 -16.35 -13.28 6.24
C GLY A 22 -15.22 -13.22 5.21
N MET A 23 -15.26 -12.32 4.22
CA MET A 23 -14.16 -12.15 3.28
C MET A 23 -13.07 -11.21 3.81
N LEU A 24 -11.84 -11.73 3.91
CA LEU A 24 -10.67 -10.95 4.27
C LEU A 24 -10.08 -10.27 3.02
N THR A 25 -10.06 -8.95 3.03
CA THR A 25 -9.34 -8.14 2.05
C THR A 25 -8.00 -7.71 2.64
N PHE A 26 -6.93 -7.98 1.91
CA PHE A 26 -5.58 -7.56 2.25
C PHE A 26 -4.97 -6.86 1.03
N SER A 27 -4.60 -5.60 1.19
CA SER A 27 -4.14 -4.75 0.08
C SER A 27 -3.05 -3.78 0.51
N GLY A 28 -2.31 -3.26 -0.46
CA GLY A 28 -1.29 -2.22 -0.26
C GLY A 28 -1.03 -1.50 -1.58
N PRO A 29 -0.63 -0.23 -1.55
CA PRO A 29 -0.36 0.52 -2.76
C PRO A 29 0.91 -0.01 -3.44
N LYS A 30 0.95 0.13 -4.77
CA LYS A 30 2.18 -0.09 -5.53
C LYS A 30 3.11 1.09 -5.28
N ILE A 31 4.37 0.81 -4.99
CA ILE A 31 5.44 1.82 -4.93
C ILE A 31 5.49 2.48 -6.31
N VAL A 32 5.18 3.77 -6.36
CA VAL A 32 5.20 4.57 -7.58
C VAL A 32 6.56 5.25 -7.65
N ASP A 33 7.30 5.00 -8.72
CA ASP A 33 8.50 5.78 -8.98
C ASP A 33 8.08 7.24 -9.22
N PRO A 34 8.76 8.22 -8.61
CA PRO A 34 8.45 9.63 -8.78
C PRO A 34 8.89 10.12 -10.17
N SER A 35 8.21 9.67 -11.22
CA SER A 35 8.45 10.06 -12.60
C SER A 35 7.25 10.80 -13.17
N HIS A 36 6.96 11.99 -12.67
CA HIS A 36 6.52 13.14 -13.48
C HIS A 36 6.24 14.35 -12.58
N SER A 37 7.08 15.38 -12.68
CA SER A 37 6.81 16.80 -12.39
C SER A 37 6.28 17.26 -11.01
N GLU A 38 5.90 16.38 -10.08
CA GLU A 38 5.37 16.79 -8.78
C GLU A 38 6.46 16.83 -7.70
N ARG A 39 6.68 18.03 -7.13
CA ARG A 39 7.70 18.27 -6.09
C ARG A 39 7.01 18.43 -4.73
N PRO A 40 6.97 17.40 -3.87
CA PRO A 40 6.35 17.52 -2.56
C PRO A 40 7.09 18.54 -1.69
N ILE A 41 6.35 19.40 -1.00
CA ILE A 41 6.88 20.40 -0.06
C ILE A 41 6.90 19.77 1.34
N PRO A 42 8.07 19.70 2.01
CA PRO A 42 8.15 19.15 3.36
C PRO A 42 7.32 19.95 4.37
N VAL A 43 6.62 19.24 5.26
CA VAL A 43 5.90 19.84 6.39
C VAL A 43 6.64 19.47 7.68
N SER A 44 7.07 20.47 8.44
CA SER A 44 7.70 20.27 9.76
C SER A 44 6.66 19.75 10.76
N ARG A 45 7.02 18.71 11.51
CA ARG A 45 6.22 18.15 12.61
C ARG A 45 6.65 18.74 13.94
#